data_AF-A0A7S0T481-F1
#
_entry.id   AF-A0A7S0T481-F1
#
_cell.length_a   1.000
_cell.length_b   1.000
_cell.length_c   1.000
_cell.angle_alpha   90.00
_cell.angle_beta   90.00
_cell.angle_gamma   90.00
#
_symmetry.space_group_name_H-M   'P 1'
#
loop_
_entity.id
_entity.type
_entity.pdbx_description
1 polymer ?
#
loop_
_entity_poly.entity_id
_entity_poly.type
_entity_poly.pdbx_seq_one_letter_code
_entity_poly.pdbx_strand_id
1 'polypeptide(L)'
;AIDGELYLLLRIPGPMQASSRSVVAAAKAWNCVSHPSIVRFVELFTTTRLSADGGTNELVFVYEHFPQSESLTGALFRGANEMLSQAHRHQQQQQHHFHYQPQTTADLQQQ
;
A
#
# COMPACT_ATOMS: atom_id res chain seq x y z
N ALA A 1 -18.49 -1.50 26.45
CA ALA A 1 -19.42 -0.85 25.50
C ALA A 1 -18.71 -0.78 24.16
N ILE A 2 -19.42 -0.96 23.04
CA ILE A 2 -18.92 -0.67 21.70
C ILE A 2 -19.25 0.80 21.45
N ASP A 3 -18.27 1.60 21.05
CA ASP A 3 -18.41 3.04 20.82
C ASP A 3 -19.02 3.38 19.45
N GLY A 4 -18.94 2.45 18.49
CA GLY A 4 -19.48 2.62 17.13
C GLY A 4 -18.53 3.34 16.18
N GLU A 5 -17.30 3.60 16.63
CA GLU A 5 -16.28 4.30 15.85
C GLU A 5 -15.52 3.35 14.90
N LEU A 6 -14.99 3.92 13.82
CA LEU A 6 -14.12 3.20 12.90
C LEU A 6 -12.66 3.34 13.31
N TYR A 7 -11.93 2.22 13.29
CA TYR A 7 -10.51 2.16 13.63
C TYR A 7 -9.69 1.46 12.54
N LEU A 8 -8.42 1.84 12.46
CA LEU A 8 -7.43 1.16 11.63
C LEU A 8 -6.73 0.08 12.47
N LEU A 9 -6.73 -1.15 11.97
CA LEU A 9 -6.04 -2.27 12.60
C LEU A 9 -4.77 -2.59 11.83
N LEU A 10 -3.61 -2.45 12.48
CA LEU A 10 -2.32 -2.86 11.95
C LEU A 10 -1.92 -4.21 12.57
N ARG A 11 -1.98 -5.26 11.75
CA ARG A 11 -1.56 -6.62 12.11
C ARG A 11 -0.07 -6.80 11.84
N ILE A 12 0.65 -7.36 12.82
CA ILE A 12 2.01 -7.86 12.66
C ILE A 12 1.95 -9.39 12.67
N PRO A 13 2.06 -10.05 11.50
CA PRO A 13 1.91 -11.50 11.41
C PRO A 13 3.10 -12.24 12.02
N GLY A 14 2.84 -13.46 12.50
CA GLY A 14 3.84 -14.35 13.06
C GLY A 14 4.11 -14.16 14.56
N PRO A 15 5.02 -15.00 15.12
CA PRO A 15 5.24 -15.04 16.55
C PRO A 15 5.93 -13.78 17.06
N MET A 16 5.39 -13.27 18.17
CA MET A 16 5.96 -12.13 18.86
C MET A 16 7.37 -12.46 19.41
N GLN A 17 8.37 -11.72 18.93
CA GLN A 17 9.77 -11.86 19.37
C GLN A 17 10.07 -11.13 20.69
N ALA A 18 9.25 -10.14 21.03
CA ALA A 18 9.40 -9.35 22.25
C ALA A 18 8.62 -9.97 23.43
N SER A 19 9.08 -9.74 24.65
CA SER A 19 8.31 -10.14 25.84
C SER A 19 7.01 -9.35 25.94
N SER A 20 5.94 -9.96 26.47
CA SER A 20 4.66 -9.28 26.71
C SER A 20 4.84 -8.02 27.57
N ARG A 21 5.77 -8.05 28.55
CA ARG A 21 6.07 -6.89 29.39
C ARG A 21 6.62 -5.72 28.56
N SER A 22 7.56 -5.99 27.65
CA SER A 22 8.15 -4.96 26.78
C SER A 22 7.10 -4.34 25.87
N VAL A 23 6.21 -5.16 25.30
CA VAL A 23 5.14 -4.71 24.42
C VAL A 23 4.13 -3.85 25.17
N VAL A 24 3.69 -4.28 26.35
CA VAL A 24 2.77 -3.48 27.19
C VAL A 24 3.41 -2.17 27.64
N ALA A 25 4.70 -2.17 27.98
CA ALA A 25 5.41 -0.95 28.35
C ALA A 25 5.49 0.04 27.17
N ALA A 26 5.80 -0.44 25.97
CA ALA A 26 5.82 0.37 24.76
C ALA A 26 4.42 0.93 24.43
N ALA A 27 3.37 0.10 24.52
CA ALA A 27 1.99 0.52 24.29
C ALA A 27 1.55 1.63 25.27
N LYS A 28 1.88 1.49 26.55
CA LYS A 28 1.60 2.52 27.57
C LYS A 28 2.31 3.83 27.27
N ALA A 29 3.57 3.78 26.85
CA ALA A 29 4.32 4.99 26.49
C ALA A 29 3.70 5.71 25.28
N TRP A 30 3.29 4.96 24.26
CA TRP A 30 2.64 5.51 23.06
C TRP A 30 1.24 6.06 23.32
N ASN A 31 0.48 5.47 24.25
CA ASN A 31 -0.87 5.92 24.58
C ASN A 31 -0.90 7.35 25.17
N CYS A 32 0.22 7.83 25.69
CA CYS A 32 0.34 9.20 26.22
C CYS A 32 0.69 10.22 25.13
N VAL A 33 1.03 9.80 23.91
CA VAL A 33 1.42 10.69 22.81
C VAL A 33 0.16 11.19 22.09
N SER A 34 -0.08 12.50 22.14
CA SER A 34 -1.18 13.15 21.44
C SER A 34 -0.66 14.38 20.70
N HIS A 35 -0.69 14.32 19.36
CA HIS A 35 -0.25 15.43 18.50
C HIS A 35 -1.01 15.39 17.17
N PRO A 36 -1.44 16.53 16.59
CA PRO A 36 -2.24 16.55 15.35
C PRO A 36 -1.55 15.90 14.14
N SER A 37 -0.22 15.85 14.13
CA SER A 37 0.58 15.24 13.05
C SER A 37 0.97 13.78 13.33
N ILE A 38 0.50 13.18 14.42
CA ILE A 38 0.76 11.78 14.77
C ILE A 38 -0.58 11.07 14.82
N VAL A 39 -0.72 9.99 14.04
CA VAL A 39 -1.91 9.14 14.09
C VAL A 39 -2.05 8.57 15.50
N ARG A 40 -3.19 8.83 16.13
CA ARG A 40 -3.40 8.46 17.53
C ARG A 40 -3.42 6.94 17.69
N PHE A 41 -2.56 6.45 18.57
CA PHE A 41 -2.61 5.08 19.07
C PHE A 41 -3.77 4.93 20.06
N VAL A 42 -4.57 3.87 19.92
CA VAL A 42 -5.74 3.61 20.77
C VAL A 42 -5.44 2.50 21.76
N GLU A 43 -5.07 1.33 21.25
CA GLU A 43 -4.75 0.17 22.06
C GLU A 43 -3.94 -0.85 21.26
N LEU A 44 -3.48 -1.88 21.97
CA LEU A 44 -2.81 -3.03 21.39
C LEU A 44 -3.30 -4.30 22.07
N PHE A 45 -3.48 -5.35 21.28
CA PHE A 45 -3.79 -6.67 21.79
C PHE A 45 -3.05 -7.76 21.00
N THR A 46 -3.00 -8.94 21.59
CA THR A 46 -2.55 -10.17 20.93
C THR A 46 -3.75 -11.04 20.59
N THR A 47 -3.72 -11.72 19.44
CA THR A 47 -4.77 -12.66 19.05
C THR A 47 -4.21 -13.83 18.26
N THR A 48 -4.80 -15.01 18.45
CA THR A 48 -4.55 -16.18 17.60
C THR A 48 -5.56 -16.29 16.45
N ARG A 49 -6.65 -15.50 16.49
CA ARG A 49 -7.77 -15.62 15.53
C ARG A 49 -7.40 -15.29 14.09
N LEU A 50 -6.33 -14.53 13.91
CA LEU A 50 -5.84 -14.11 12.58
C LEU A 50 -4.72 -15.02 12.07
N SER A 51 -4.18 -15.88 12.92
CA SER A 51 -3.11 -16.78 12.54
C SER A 51 -3.62 -17.87 11.61
N ALA A 52 -2.86 -18.16 10.55
CA ALA A 52 -3.17 -19.21 9.59
C ALA A 52 -3.18 -20.62 10.23
N ASP A 53 -2.38 -20.82 11.28
CA ASP A 53 -2.28 -22.08 12.02
C ASP A 53 -3.20 -22.15 13.25
N GLY A 54 -3.90 -21.06 13.59
CA GLY A 54 -4.75 -20.93 14.78
C GLY A 54 -4.02 -20.99 16.14
N GLY A 55 -2.69 -21.17 16.15
CA GLY A 55 -1.88 -21.36 17.35
C GLY A 55 -0.90 -20.24 17.65
N THR A 56 -0.49 -19.48 16.62
CA THR A 56 0.46 -18.38 16.79
C THR A 56 -0.23 -17.11 17.30
N ASN A 57 0.29 -16.54 18.40
CA ASN A 57 -0.13 -15.24 18.89
C ASN A 57 0.48 -14.13 18.03
N GLU A 58 -0.37 -13.36 17.37
CA GLU A 58 0.01 -12.21 16.55
C GLU A 58 -0.34 -10.90 17.26
N LEU A 59 0.41 -9.84 16.94
CA LEU A 59 0.16 -8.51 17.49
C LEU A 59 -0.77 -7.71 16.57
N VAL A 60 -1.72 -7.00 17.19
CA VAL A 60 -2.59 -6.05 16.51
C VAL A 60 -2.53 -4.71 17.23
N PHE A 61 -2.19 -3.66 16.50
CA PHE A 61 -2.24 -2.28 16.95
C PHE A 61 -3.50 -1.64 16.42
N VAL A 62 -4.17 -0.86 17.27
CA VAL A 62 -5.39 -0.12 16.92
C VAL A 62 -5.05 1.36 16.88
N TYR A 63 -5.37 1.99 15.76
CA TYR A 63 -5.15 3.41 15.51
C TYR A 63 -6.45 4.09 15.11
N GLU A 64 -6.52 5.41 15.32
CA GLU A 64 -7.56 6.25 14.74
C GLU A 64 -7.59 6.12 13.21
N HIS A 65 -8.80 6.02 12.65
CA HIS A 65 -9.00 5.87 11.22
C HIS A 65 -9.15 7.24 10.55
N PHE A 66 -8.28 7.52 9.58
CA PHE A 66 -8.36 8.69 8.72
C PHE A 66 -8.84 8.25 7.32
N PRO A 67 -10.11 8.49 6.97
CA PRO A 67 -10.62 8.07 5.67
C PRO A 67 -9.84 8.77 4.55
N GLN A 68 -9.63 8.04 3.45
CA GLN A 68 -8.94 8.56 2.25
C GLN A 68 -7.47 8.94 2.46
N SER A 69 -6.87 8.61 3.61
CA SER A 69 -5.42 8.79 3.81
C SER A 69 -4.62 7.91 2.86
N GLU A 70 -3.53 8.43 2.31
CA GLU A 70 -2.53 7.64 1.59
C GLU A 70 -1.14 7.81 2.21
N SER A 71 -0.27 6.83 2.00
CA SER A 71 1.12 6.97 2.42
C SER A 71 1.83 7.99 1.54
N LEU A 72 2.78 8.74 2.11
CA LEU A 72 3.58 9.71 1.36
C LEU A 72 4.30 9.06 0.17
N THR A 73 4.80 7.84 0.35
CA THR A 73 5.37 7.01 -0.71
C THR A 73 4.34 6.75 -1.81
N GLY A 74 3.12 6.35 -1.45
CA GLY A 74 2.03 6.15 -2.41
C GLY A 74 1.74 7.43 -3.20
N ALA A 75 1.60 8.56 -2.51
CA ALA A 75 1.35 9.87 -3.11
C ALA A 75 2.41 10.27 -4.14
N LEU A 76 3.68 10.23 -3.73
CA LEU A 76 4.78 10.76 -4.52
C LEU A 76 5.16 9.86 -5.69
N PHE A 77 5.17 8.54 -5.48
CA PHE A 77 5.64 7.60 -6.50
C PHE A 77 4.55 7.15 -7.48
N ARG A 78 3.27 7.44 -7.20
CA ARG A 78 2.18 7.23 -8.16
C ARG A 78 2.38 8.07 -9.42
N GLY A 79 2.69 9.36 -9.26
CA GLY A 79 2.94 10.25 -10.39
C GLY A 79 4.18 9.86 -11.22
N ALA A 80 5.25 9.39 -10.56
CA ALA A 80 6.46 8.95 -11.25
C ALA A 80 6.23 7.69 -12.12
N ASN A 81 5.48 6.71 -11.60
CA ASN A 81 5.13 5.50 -12.35
C ASN A 81 4.18 5.79 -13.51
N GLU A 82 3.23 6.72 -13.33
CA GLU A 82 2.32 7.14 -14.39
C GLU A 82 3.07 7.85 -15.52
N MET A 83 4.00 8.75 -15.22
CA MET A 83 4.84 9.41 -16.23
C MET A 83 5.72 8.42 -17.01
N LEU A 84 6.38 7.47 -16.33
CA LEU A 84 7.17 6.44 -16.99
C LEU A 84 6.30 5.56 -17.90
N SER A 85 5.10 5.21 -17.44
CA SER A 85 4.16 4.41 -18.23
C SER A 85 3.60 5.16 -19.45
N GLN A 86 3.49 6.49 -19.38
CA GLN A 86 3.10 7.31 -20.52
C GLN A 86 4.25 7.48 -21.53
N ALA A 87 5.49 7.66 -21.06
CA ALA A 87 6.67 7.76 -21.90
C ALA A 87 6.91 6.48 -22.73
N HIS A 88 6.81 5.30 -22.10
CA HIS A 88 6.94 4.01 -22.81
C HIS A 88 5.84 3.81 -23.86
N ARG A 89 4.60 4.26 -23.60
CA ARG A 89 3.50 4.19 -24.58
C ARG A 89 3.75 5.08 -25.80
N HIS A 90 4.26 6.29 -25.61
CA HIS A 90 4.62 7.17 -26.73
C HIS A 90 5.77 6.60 -27.56
N GLN A 91 6.75 5.96 -26.92
CA GLN A 91 7.86 5.33 -27.63
C GLN A 91 7.40 4.14 -28.50
N GLN A 92 6.48 3.30 -27.99
CA GLN A 92 5.91 2.21 -28.79
C GLN A 92 5.07 2.73 -29.97
N GLN A 93 4.27 3.77 -29.78
CA GLN A 93 3.47 4.33 -30.87
C GLN A 93 4.33 4.92 -32.00
N GLN A 94 5.46 5.54 -31.68
CA GLN A 94 6.41 6.00 -32.70
C GLN A 94 6.99 4.84 -33.50
N GLN A 95 7.37 3.73 -32.85
CA GLN A 95 7.89 2.54 -33.56
C GLN A 95 6.86 1.93 -34.52
N HIS A 96 5.57 1.92 -34.16
CA HIS A 96 4.51 1.45 -35.06
C HIS A 96 4.27 2.39 -36.27
N HIS A 97 4.48 3.70 -36.11
CA HIS A 97 4.34 4.66 -37.21
C HIS A 97 5.46 4.54 -38.26
N PHE A 98 6.68 4.17 -37.86
CA PHE A 98 7.78 3.95 -38.80
C PHE A 98 7.68 2.63 -39.59
N HIS A 99 6.81 1.69 -39.20
CA HIS A 99 6.68 0.38 -39.85
C HIS A 99 5.59 0.30 -40.93
N TYR A 100 4.71 1.29 -41.04
CA TYR A 100 3.71 1.38 -42.11
C TYR A 100 4.15 2.40 -43.17
N GLN A 101 5.07 2.02 -44.05
CA GLN A 101 5.12 2.59 -45.40
C GLN A 101 4.26 1.67 -46.31
N PRO A 102 3.09 2.11 -46.78
CA PRO A 102 2.39 1.36 -47.82
C PRO A 102 3.26 1.38 -49.08
N GLN A 103 3.75 0.22 -49.50
CA GLN A 103 4.34 0.07 -50.83
C GLN A 103 3.26 0.40 -51.86
N THR A 104 3.41 1.52 -52.54
CA THR A 104 2.65 1.84 -53.75
C THR A 104 3.03 0.80 -54.82
N THR A 105 2.12 -0.14 -55.09
CA THR A 105 2.14 -0.96 -56.30
C THR A 105 1.85 -0.08 -57.51
N ALA A 106 2.90 0.58 -58.00
CA ALA A 106 3.07 0.82 -59.42
C ALA A 106 3.54 -0.50 -60.07
N ASP A 107 3.19 -0.66 -61.34
CA ASP A 107 3.62 -1.73 -62.25
C ASP A 107 2.84 -3.05 -62.21
N LEU A 108 1.75 -3.07 -62.97
CA LEU A 108 1.36 -4.22 -63.81
C LEU A 108 0.56 -3.71 -65.02
N GLN A 109 1.24 -2.95 -65.88
CA GLN A 109 0.92 -2.82 -67.30
C GLN A 109 2.23 -3.02 -68.07
N GLN A 110 2.45 -4.20 -68.65
CA GLN A 110 2.95 -4.39 -70.02
C GLN A 110 3.23 -5.88 -70.31
N GLN A 111 2.51 -6.34 -71.35
CA GLN A 111 2.86 -7.34 -72.39
C GLN A 111 2.98 -8.82 -72.01
#